data_AF-A0A3P1SK37-F1
#
_entry.id   AF-A0A3P1SK37-F1
#
_cell.length_a   1.000
_cell.length_b   1.000
_cell.length_c   1.000
_cell.angle_alpha   90.00
_cell.angle_beta   90.00
_cell.angle_gamma   90.00
#
_symmetry.space_group_name_H-M   'P 1'
#
loop_
_entity.id
_entity.type
_entity.pdbx_description
1 polymer ?
#
loop_
_entity_poly.entity_id
_entity_poly.type
_entity_poly.pdbx_seq_one_letter_code
_entity_poly.pdbx_strand_id
1 'polypeptide(L)'
;MGKVFLWIAAVMLVIFTVKTQYLTSKTWTPFKEGCMAGGTATEEQCSCLSDYVHKHFSDKEVESIMQGTIASPAMREKVEGVIRVGSKQCKNS
;
A
#
# COMPACT_ATOMS: atom_id res chain seq x y z
N MET A 1 35.00 9.18 -13.87
CA MET A 1 34.41 8.24 -12.88
C MET A 1 33.37 8.90 -11.95
N GLY A 2 33.52 10.16 -11.52
CA GLY A 2 32.54 10.83 -10.63
C GLY A 2 31.10 10.98 -11.16
N LYS A 3 30.91 11.05 -12.49
CA LYS A 3 29.56 11.11 -13.10
C LYS A 3 28.73 9.86 -12.82
N VAL A 4 29.34 8.67 -12.78
CA VAL A 4 28.63 7.41 -12.53
C VAL A 4 28.16 7.32 -11.08
N PHE A 5 29.00 7.75 -10.13
CA PHE A 5 28.62 7.81 -8.71
C PHE A 5 27.50 8.83 -8.45
N LEU A 6 27.46 9.94 -9.18
CA LEU A 6 26.37 10.92 -9.09
C LEU A 6 25.02 10.33 -9.55
N TRP A 7 25.01 9.57 -10.64
CA TRP A 7 23.81 8.88 -11.12
C TRP A 7 23.34 7.78 -10.16
N ILE A 8 24.27 7.00 -9.61
CA ILE A 8 23.95 5.97 -8.61
C ILE A 8 23.36 6.60 -7.35
N ALA A 9 23.94 7.70 -6.87
CA ALA A 9 23.41 8.43 -5.72
C ALA A 9 22.01 8.99 -6.01
N ALA A 10 21.76 9.56 -7.18
CA ALA A 10 20.44 10.05 -7.57
C ALA A 10 19.39 8.93 -7.62
N VAL A 11 19.73 7.76 -8.19
CA VAL A 11 18.84 6.60 -8.25
C VAL A 11 18.55 6.06 -6.85
N MET A 12 19.57 5.95 -5.98
CA MET A 12 19.35 5.54 -4.58
C MET A 12 18.50 6.54 -3.82
N LEU A 13 18.67 7.84 -4.06
CA LEU A 13 17.88 8.89 -3.41
C LEU A 13 16.42 8.82 -3.86
N VAL A 14 16.14 8.55 -5.15
CA VAL A 14 14.78 8.31 -5.66
C VAL A 14 14.16 7.06 -5.02
N ILE A 15 14.89 5.94 -4.95
CA ILE A 15 14.41 4.71 -4.30
C ILE A 15 14.15 4.97 -2.82
N PHE A 16 15.03 5.71 -2.15
CA PHE A 16 14.90 6.09 -0.75
C PHE A 16 13.71 7.02 -0.53
N THR A 17 13.46 8.01 -1.39
CA THR A 17 12.29 8.89 -1.30
C THR A 17 11.00 8.15 -1.55
N VAL A 18 10.97 7.23 -2.53
CA VAL A 18 9.80 6.38 -2.77
C VAL A 18 9.55 5.46 -1.58
N LYS A 19 10.59 4.81 -1.03
CA LYS A 19 10.45 3.96 0.16
C LYS A 19 10.10 4.75 1.41
N THR A 20 10.68 5.93 1.62
CA THR A 20 10.32 6.78 2.76
C THR A 20 8.92 7.31 2.59
N GLN A 21 8.45 7.66 1.40
CA GLN A 21 7.03 7.97 1.18
C GLN A 21 6.14 6.76 1.45
N TYR A 22 6.55 5.56 1.06
CA TYR A 22 5.80 4.31 1.35
C TYR A 22 5.76 3.95 2.85
N LEU A 23 6.89 4.14 3.55
CA LEU A 23 7.03 3.97 5.00
C LEU A 23 6.41 5.12 5.80
N THR A 24 6.27 6.31 5.18
CA THR A 24 5.63 7.51 5.72
C THR A 24 4.21 7.67 5.17
N SER A 25 3.69 6.70 4.40
CA SER A 25 2.28 6.66 4.00
C SER A 25 1.52 6.54 5.30
N LYS A 26 0.94 7.65 5.76
CA LYS A 26 0.16 7.71 7.00
C LYS A 26 -1.01 6.72 6.99
N THR A 27 -1.32 6.15 5.83
CA THR A 27 -2.38 5.17 5.57
C THR A 27 -1.91 3.71 5.63
N TRP A 28 -0.61 3.40 5.53
CA TRP A 28 -0.13 2.00 5.49
C TRP A 28 -0.30 1.30 6.84
N THR A 29 0.25 1.91 7.90
CA THR A 29 0.14 1.39 9.27
C THR A 29 -1.32 1.26 9.72
N PRO A 30 -2.17 2.29 9.62
CA PRO A 30 -3.55 2.14 10.08
C PRO A 30 -4.39 1.24 9.16
N PHE A 31 -4.02 1.04 7.89
CA PHE A 31 -4.64 0.00 7.06
C PHE A 31 -4.26 -1.41 7.52
N LYS A 32 -2.98 -1.64 7.85
CA LYS A 32 -2.51 -2.91 8.45
C LYS A 32 -3.23 -3.17 9.77
N GLU A 33 -3.33 -2.16 10.64
CA GLU A 33 -4.04 -2.25 11.91
C GLU A 33 -5.54 -2.54 11.69
N GLY A 34 -6.18 -1.91 10.71
CA GLY A 34 -7.57 -2.21 10.34
C GLY A 34 -7.76 -3.65 9.86
N CYS A 35 -6.82 -4.17 9.07
CA CYS A 35 -6.82 -5.58 8.65
C CYS A 35 -6.65 -6.53 9.86
N MET A 36 -5.72 -6.22 10.76
CA MET A 36 -5.49 -6.98 11.99
C MET A 36 -6.70 -6.94 12.93
N ALA A 37 -7.38 -5.79 13.03
CA ALA A 37 -8.61 -5.62 13.81
C ALA A 37 -9.78 -6.44 13.26
N GLY A 38 -9.76 -6.77 11.96
CA GLY A 38 -10.71 -7.68 11.32
C GLY A 38 -10.57 -9.14 11.76
N GLY A 39 -9.54 -9.51 12.53
CA GLY A 39 -9.41 -10.79 13.24
C GLY A 39 -9.31 -12.05 12.37
N THR A 40 -9.26 -11.91 11.04
CA THR A 40 -9.36 -13.01 10.07
C THR A 40 -8.06 -13.30 9.33
N ALA A 41 -7.03 -12.47 9.50
CA ALA A 41 -5.75 -12.57 8.80
C ALA A 41 -4.56 -12.45 9.77
N THR A 42 -3.44 -13.10 9.42
CA THR A 42 -2.18 -12.99 10.17
C THR A 42 -1.49 -11.65 9.90
N GLU A 43 -0.53 -11.27 10.75
CA GLU A 43 0.22 -10.02 10.57
C GLU A 43 0.93 -9.95 9.21
N GLU A 44 1.48 -11.07 8.74
CA GLU A 44 2.12 -11.18 7.42
C GLU A 44 1.11 -11.03 6.29
N GLN A 45 -0.09 -11.62 6.42
CA GLN A 45 -1.17 -11.47 5.44
C GLN A 45 -1.64 -10.02 5.36
N CYS A 46 -1.79 -9.35 6.50
CA CYS A 46 -2.16 -7.94 6.55
C CYS A 46 -1.05 -7.03 6.01
N SER A 47 0.22 -7.33 6.28
CA SER A 47 1.35 -6.59 5.69
C SER A 47 1.39 -6.74 4.17
N CYS A 48 1.23 -7.97 3.66
CA CYS A 48 1.16 -8.25 2.23
C CYS A 48 -0.03 -7.52 1.57
N LEU A 49 -1.20 -7.52 2.22
CA LEU A 49 -2.38 -6.83 1.70
C LEU A 49 -2.19 -5.31 1.70
N SER A 50 -1.63 -4.73 2.77
CA SER A 50 -1.29 -3.31 2.83
C SER A 50 -0.35 -2.91 1.68
N ASP A 51 0.67 -3.73 1.42
CA ASP A 51 1.58 -3.52 0.29
C ASP A 51 0.89 -3.64 -1.06
N TYR A 52 -0.02 -4.60 -1.22
CA TYR A 52 -0.78 -4.78 -2.45
C TYR A 52 -1.69 -3.57 -2.72
N VAL A 53 -2.39 -3.10 -1.69
CA VAL A 53 -3.30 -1.95 -1.79
C VAL A 53 -2.53 -0.67 -2.12
N HIS A 54 -1.41 -0.39 -1.46
CA HIS A 54 -0.60 0.81 -1.74
C HIS A 54 0.16 0.75 -3.08
N LYS A 55 0.28 -0.42 -3.71
CA LYS A 55 0.73 -0.54 -5.11
C LYS A 55 -0.37 -0.20 -6.12
N HIS A 56 -1.63 -0.42 -5.76
CA HIS A 56 -2.77 -0.28 -6.67
C HIS A 56 -3.58 1.02 -6.45
N PHE A 57 -3.41 1.65 -5.30
CA PHE A 57 -4.07 2.88 -4.89
C PHE A 57 -3.05 3.90 -4.38
N SER A 58 -3.31 5.16 -4.68
CA SER A 58 -2.58 6.28 -4.08
C SER A 58 -2.98 6.48 -2.62
N ASP A 59 -2.11 7.10 -1.82
CA ASP A 59 -2.38 7.38 -0.39
C ASP A 59 -3.73 8.08 -0.17
N LYS A 60 -4.13 9.00 -1.06
CA LYS A 60 -5.42 9.70 -0.98
C LYS A 60 -6.62 8.79 -1.21
N GLU A 61 -6.48 7.82 -2.11
CA GLU A 61 -7.51 6.81 -2.35
C GLU A 61 -7.62 5.88 -1.13
N VAL A 62 -6.48 5.45 -0.57
CA VAL A 62 -6.47 4.64 0.66
C VAL A 62 -7.08 5.40 1.83
N GLU A 63 -6.76 6.68 1.98
CA GLU A 63 -7.36 7.55 3.00
C GLU A 63 -8.88 7.65 2.82
N SER A 64 -9.35 7.82 1.57
CA SER A 64 -10.78 7.86 1.26
C SER A 64 -11.49 6.53 1.55
N ILE A 65 -10.83 5.40 1.27
CA ILE A 65 -11.32 4.05 1.58
C ILE A 65 -11.43 3.88 3.11
N MET A 66 -10.41 4.29 3.85
CA MET A 66 -10.38 4.22 5.31
C MET A 66 -11.44 5.11 5.98
N GLN A 67 -11.68 6.30 5.43
CA GLN A 67 -12.71 7.22 5.92
C GLN A 67 -14.14 6.81 5.51
N GLY A 68 -14.29 5.75 4.69
CA GLY A 68 -15.59 5.35 4.12
C GLY A 68 -16.12 6.33 3.07
N THR A 69 -15.33 7.34 2.70
CA THR A 69 -15.66 8.40 1.74
C THR A 69 -15.40 7.92 0.31
N ILE A 70 -15.92 6.75 -0.05
CA ILE A 70 -15.78 6.22 -1.41
C ILE A 70 -16.77 6.96 -2.31
N ALA A 71 -16.29 8.04 -2.95
CA ALA A 71 -17.10 8.99 -3.69
C ALA A 71 -17.78 8.41 -4.94
N SER A 72 -17.34 7.25 -5.45
CA SER A 72 -17.91 6.65 -6.65
C SER A 72 -18.12 5.13 -6.53
N PRO A 73 -19.23 4.60 -7.08
CA PRO A 73 -19.50 3.15 -7.10
C PRO A 73 -18.42 2.37 -7.86
N ALA A 74 -17.82 2.97 -8.90
CA ALA A 74 -16.69 2.38 -9.63
C ALA A 74 -15.44 2.22 -8.74
N MET A 75 -15.18 3.16 -7.82
CA MET A 75 -14.09 3.03 -6.86
C MET A 75 -14.38 1.93 -5.84
N ARG A 76 -15.62 1.78 -5.38
CA ARG A 76 -16.01 0.65 -4.49
C ARG A 76 -15.75 -0.69 -5.15
N GLU A 77 -16.20 -0.85 -6.39
CA GLU A 77 -16.01 -2.10 -7.14
C GLU A 77 -14.52 -2.39 -7.39
N LYS A 78 -13.73 -1.37 -7.71
CA LYS A 78 -12.27 -1.49 -7.83
C LYS A 78 -11.62 -1.90 -6.51
N VAL A 79 -12.03 -1.31 -5.40
CA VAL A 79 -11.51 -1.60 -4.05
C VAL A 79 -11.84 -3.02 -3.64
N GLU A 80 -13.10 -3.43 -3.77
CA GLU A 80 -13.52 -4.81 -3.51
C GLU A 80 -12.77 -5.81 -4.40
N GLY A 81 -12.57 -5.48 -5.68
CA GLY A 81 -11.79 -6.27 -6.62
C GLY A 81 -10.33 -6.44 -6.18
N VAL A 82 -9.66 -5.34 -5.84
CA VAL A 82 -8.25 -5.34 -5.41
C VAL A 82 -8.09 -6.04 -4.07
N ILE A 83 -8.96 -5.79 -3.09
CA ILE A 83 -8.92 -6.48 -1.78
C ILE A 83 -9.17 -7.98 -1.96
N ARG A 84 -10.13 -8.38 -2.80
CA ARG A 84 -10.41 -9.80 -3.08
C ARG A 84 -9.26 -10.51 -3.79
N VAL A 85 -8.57 -9.85 -4.71
CA VAL A 85 -7.40 -10.41 -5.40
C VAL A 85 -6.19 -10.41 -4.48
N GLY A 86 -5.94 -9.32 -3.76
CA GLY A 86 -4.84 -9.17 -2.81
C GLY A 86 -4.95 -10.16 -1.66
N SER A 87 -6.13 -10.33 -1.06
CA SER A 87 -6.35 -11.34 -0.01
C SER A 87 -6.10 -12.76 -0.52
N LYS A 88 -6.47 -13.07 -1.77
CA LYS A 88 -6.16 -14.38 -2.38
C LYS A 88 -4.66 -14.58 -2.65
N GLN A 89 -3.95 -13.54 -3.09
CA GLN A 89 -2.50 -13.62 -3.27
C GLN A 89 -1.78 -13.78 -1.93
N CYS A 90 -2.18 -13.00 -0.93
CA CYS A 90 -1.56 -12.98 0.39
C CYS A 90 -1.97 -14.17 1.27
N LYS A 91 -3.04 -14.92 0.93
CA LYS A 91 -3.46 -16.12 1.68
C LYS A 91 -2.37 -17.20 1.73
N ASN A 92 -1.47 -17.23 0.75
CA ASN A 92 -0.34 -18.15 0.66
C ASN A 92 1.00 -17.50 1.03
N SER A 93 1.00 -16.28 1.57
CA SER A 93 2.19 -15.61 2.12
C SER A 93 2.49 -16.09 3.52
#